data_AF-A0A2N2HSC1-F1
#
_entry.id   AF-A0A2N2HSC1-F1
#
_cell.length_a   1.000
_cell.length_b   1.000
_cell.length_c   1.000
_cell.angle_alpha   90.00
_cell.angle_beta   90.00
_cell.angle_gamma   90.00
#
_symmetry.space_group_name_H-M   'P 1'
#
loop_
_entity.id
_entity.type
_entity.pdbx_description
1 polymer ?
#
loop_
_entity_poly.entity_id
_entity_poly.type
_entity_poly.pdbx_seq_one_letter_code
_entity_poly.pdbx_strand_id
1 'polypeptide(L)'
;LFAEFQWGVAQQLELPRQIIVAAQVVGGAMGNMVCIHNIVAVCAVTGLIGREGMILKRTFWPFLLYGVVVGIIASLMSFVFLPHLF
;
A
#
# COMPACT_ATOMS: atom_id res chain seq x y z
N LEU A 1 -1.89 -8.85 -13.23
CA LEU A 1 -0.52 -9.39 -13.42
C LEU A 1 0.16 -9.68 -12.08
N PHE A 2 0.47 -8.69 -11.24
CA PHE A 2 1.15 -8.94 -9.96
C PHE A 2 0.28 -9.65 -8.91
N ALA A 3 -1.04 -9.41 -8.92
CA ALA A 3 -1.99 -10.09 -8.03
C ALA A 3 -2.01 -11.62 -8.25
N GLU A 4 -2.04 -12.08 -9.50
CA GLU A 4 -1.98 -13.51 -9.85
C GLU A 4 -0.67 -14.17 -9.40
N PHE A 5 0.45 -13.46 -9.55
CA PHE A 5 1.74 -13.93 -9.04
C PHE A 5 1.71 -14.11 -7.52
N GLN A 6 1.22 -13.11 -6.79
CA GLN A 6 1.10 -13.18 -5.33
C GLN A 6 0.09 -14.23 -4.86
N TRP A 7 -0.98 -14.43 -5.62
CA TRP A 7 -1.94 -15.51 -5.38
C TRP A 7 -1.28 -16.88 -5.48
N GLY A 8 -0.50 -17.12 -6.54
CA GLY A 8 0.24 -18.37 -6.72
C GLY A 8 1.29 -18.61 -5.63
N VAL A 9 2.03 -17.57 -5.23
CA VAL A 9 3.00 -17.65 -4.13
C VAL A 9 2.30 -17.91 -2.79
N ALA A 10 1.21 -17.21 -2.49
CA ALA A 10 0.42 -17.45 -1.29
C ALA A 10 -0.11 -18.89 -1.23
N GLN A 11 -0.53 -19.45 -2.38
CA GLN A 11 -0.95 -20.85 -2.48
C GLN A 11 0.18 -21.84 -2.18
N GLN A 12 1.42 -21.56 -2.64
CA GLN A 12 2.58 -22.43 -2.35
C GLN A 12 3.01 -22.37 -0.88
N LEU A 13 2.82 -21.24 -0.22
CA LEU A 13 3.15 -21.05 1.20
C LEU A 13 1.99 -21.39 2.14
N GLU A 14 0.87 -21.93 1.63
CA GLU A 14 -0.34 -22.23 2.40
C GLU A 14 -0.85 -21.00 3.21
N LEU A 15 -0.67 -19.81 2.64
CA LEU A 15 -1.12 -18.54 3.22
C LEU A 15 -2.48 -18.11 2.63
N PRO A 16 -3.29 -17.34 3.39
CA PRO A 16 -4.60 -16.88 2.95
C PRO A 16 -4.49 -15.92 1.76
N ARG A 17 -4.78 -16.45 0.57
CA ARG A 17 -4.64 -15.78 -0.74
C ARG A 17 -5.38 -14.44 -0.82
N GLN A 18 -6.61 -14.40 -0.29
CA GLN A 18 -7.44 -13.19 -0.28
C GLN A 18 -6.81 -12.05 0.53
N ILE A 19 -6.18 -12.37 1.67
CA ILE A 19 -5.57 -11.38 2.55
C ILE A 19 -4.31 -10.80 1.90
N ILE A 20 -3.49 -11.64 1.27
CA ILE A 20 -2.28 -11.21 0.56
C ILE A 20 -2.62 -10.28 -0.61
N VAL A 21 -3.60 -10.64 -1.45
CA VAL A 21 -4.02 -9.81 -2.58
C VAL A 21 -4.73 -8.53 -2.11
N ALA A 22 -5.54 -8.60 -1.04
CA ALA A 22 -6.14 -7.40 -0.45
C ALA A 22 -5.06 -6.44 0.08
N ALA A 23 -4.05 -6.94 0.79
CA ALA A 23 -2.94 -6.14 1.29
C ALA A 23 -2.17 -5.46 0.14
N GLN A 24 -2.00 -6.14 -0.99
CA GLN A 24 -1.40 -5.55 -2.18
C GLN A 24 -2.22 -4.38 -2.75
N VAL A 25 -3.54 -4.53 -2.85
CA VAL A 25 -4.42 -3.44 -3.31
C VAL A 25 -4.33 -2.25 -2.37
N VAL A 26 -4.31 -2.47 -1.05
CA VAL A 26 -4.15 -1.40 -0.05
C VAL A 26 -2.79 -0.72 -0.18
N GLY A 27 -1.71 -1.48 -0.35
CA GLY A 27 -0.37 -0.95 -0.60
C GLY A 27 -0.29 -0.13 -1.89
N GLY A 28 -0.98 -0.56 -2.95
CA GLY A 28 -1.09 0.20 -4.20
C GLY A 28 -1.82 1.53 -4.03
N ALA A 29 -2.96 1.54 -3.32
CA ALA A 29 -3.71 2.76 -3.01
C ALA A 29 -2.88 3.74 -2.18
N MET A 30 -2.12 3.23 -1.21
CA MET A 30 -1.21 4.00 -0.38
C MET A 30 -0.04 4.58 -1.16
N GLY A 31 0.60 3.79 -2.03
CA GLY A 31 1.70 4.26 -2.89
C GLY A 31 1.29 5.42 -3.79
N ASN A 32 0.04 5.45 -4.23
CA ASN A 32 -0.52 6.52 -5.05
C ASN A 32 -0.51 7.90 -4.34
N MET A 33 -0.55 7.92 -3.00
CA MET A 33 -0.50 9.16 -2.21
C MET A 33 0.84 9.89 -2.29
N VAL A 34 1.93 9.16 -2.55
CA VAL A 34 3.31 9.68 -2.62
C VAL A 34 3.87 9.68 -4.04
N CYS A 35 3.09 9.26 -5.04
CA CYS A 35 3.48 9.29 -6.44
C CYS A 35 3.79 10.72 -6.90
N ILE A 36 5.00 10.93 -7.40
CA ILE A 36 5.47 12.25 -7.87
C ILE A 36 4.54 12.79 -8.96
N HIS A 37 4.06 11.95 -9.89
CA HIS A 37 3.16 12.40 -10.95
C HIS A 37 1.85 13.00 -10.41
N ASN A 38 1.31 12.47 -9.30
CA ASN A 38 0.12 13.02 -8.65
C ASN A 38 0.44 14.33 -7.92
N ILE A 39 1.58 14.39 -7.24
CA ILE A 39 2.01 15.59 -6.51
C ILE A 39 2.28 16.74 -7.48
N VAL A 40 2.96 16.49 -8.60
CA VAL A 40 3.22 17.48 -9.67
C VAL A 40 1.89 17.98 -10.25
N ALA A 41 0.94 17.08 -10.51
CA ALA A 41 -0.37 17.45 -11.03
C ALA A 41 -1.13 18.38 -10.05
N VAL A 42 -1.12 18.06 -8.74
CA VAL A 42 -1.73 18.91 -7.71
C VAL A 42 -1.01 20.25 -7.62
N CYS A 43 0.32 20.26 -7.59
CA CYS A 43 1.13 21.49 -7.58
C CYS A 43 0.78 22.42 -8.75
N ALA A 44 0.58 21.86 -9.95
CA ALA A 44 0.22 22.61 -11.15
C ALA A 44 -1.18 23.26 -11.01
N VAL A 45 -2.16 22.53 -10.47
CA VAL A 45 -3.54 23.04 -10.31
C VAL A 45 -3.64 24.06 -9.17
N THR A 46 -2.88 23.89 -8.09
CA THR A 46 -2.91 24.80 -6.93
C THR A 46 -1.93 25.98 -7.03
N GLY A 47 -1.14 26.07 -8.10
CA GLY A 47 -0.13 27.11 -8.29
C GLY A 47 1.09 27.01 -7.35
N LEU A 48 1.33 25.83 -6.77
CA LEU A 48 2.44 25.58 -5.83
C LEU A 48 3.70 25.09 -6.56
N ILE A 49 4.21 25.91 -7.49
CA ILE A 49 5.35 25.57 -8.35
C ILE A 49 6.62 25.40 -7.50
N GLY A 50 7.37 24.32 -7.72
CA GLY A 50 8.63 24.04 -7.02
C GLY A 50 8.47 23.60 -5.55
N ARG A 51 7.24 23.38 -5.08
CA ARG A 51 6.96 22.92 -3.70
C ARG A 51 6.63 21.43 -3.57
N GLU A 52 6.82 20.66 -4.63
CA GLU A 52 6.58 19.21 -4.67
C GLU A 52 7.29 18.45 -3.55
N GLY A 53 8.56 18.78 -3.29
CA GLY A 53 9.35 18.15 -2.24
C GLY A 53 8.82 18.46 -0.82
N MET A 54 8.23 19.64 -0.61
CA MET A 54 7.60 20.00 0.67
C MET A 54 6.34 19.17 0.89
N ILE A 55 5.52 19.01 -0.15
CA ILE A 55 4.32 18.18 -0.10
C ILE A 55 4.73 16.74 0.16
N LEU A 56 5.64 16.17 -0.64
CA LEU A 56 6.12 14.81 -0.46
C LEU A 56 6.63 14.54 0.97
N LYS A 57 7.44 15.44 1.54
CA LYS A 57 7.92 15.32 2.93
C LYS A 57 6.79 15.32 3.94
N ARG A 58 5.73 16.10 3.72
CA ARG A 58 4.55 16.13 4.61
C ARG A 58 3.67 14.90 4.44
N THR A 59 3.50 14.39 3.21
CA THR A 59 2.69 13.20 2.93
C THR A 59 3.40 11.89 3.31
N PHE A 60 4.73 11.92 3.44
CA PHE A 60 5.52 10.74 3.83
C PHE A 60 5.16 10.22 5.23
N TRP A 61 4.93 11.11 6.19
CA TRP A 61 4.53 10.72 7.55
C TRP A 61 3.19 9.98 7.62
N PRO A 62 2.08 10.49 7.05
CA PRO A 62 0.82 9.76 7.01
C PRO A 62 0.91 8.48 6.17
N PHE A 63 1.70 8.48 5.08
CA PHE A 63 2.01 7.27 4.31
C PHE A 63 2.65 6.19 5.19
N LEU A 64 3.67 6.56 5.97
CA LEU A 64 4.39 5.61 6.83
C LEU A 64 3.49 5.07 7.95
N LEU A 65 2.74 5.95 8.63
CA LEU A 65 1.81 5.55 9.68
C LEU A 65 0.76 4.57 9.13
N TYR A 66 0.15 4.91 8.00
CA TYR A 66 -0.85 4.06 7.35
C TYR A 66 -0.25 2.72 6.92
N GLY A 67 0.98 2.74 6.36
CA GLY A 67 1.76 1.56 6.00
C GLY A 67 1.99 0.60 7.17
N VAL A 68 2.45 1.14 8.29
CA VAL A 68 2.75 0.35 9.49
C VAL A 68 1.48 -0.28 10.05
N VAL A 69 0.39 0.50 10.16
CA VAL A 69 -0.89 -0.01 10.70
C VAL A 69 -1.45 -1.11 9.81
N VAL A 70 -1.52 -0.90 8.50
CA VAL A 70 -2.01 -1.91 7.56
C VAL A 70 -1.12 -3.15 7.56
N GLY A 71 0.21 -2.97 7.59
CA GLY A 71 1.17 -4.08 7.62
C GLY A 71 1.02 -4.95 8.87
N ILE A 72 0.81 -4.34 10.04
CA ILE A 72 0.55 -5.05 11.30
C ILE A 72 -0.77 -5.83 11.18
N ILE A 73 -1.85 -5.18 10.73
CA ILE A 73 -3.16 -5.83 10.61
C ILE A 73 -3.10 -6.99 9.62
N ALA A 74 -2.53 -6.80 8.42
CA ALA A 74 -2.42 -7.84 7.41
C ALA A 74 -1.60 -9.03 7.93
N SER A 75 -0.50 -8.78 8.66
CA SER A 75 0.32 -9.83 9.27
C SER A 75 -0.45 -10.59 10.36
N LEU A 76 -1.14 -9.88 11.26
CA LEU A 76 -1.95 -10.51 12.30
C LEU A 76 -3.08 -11.34 11.70
N MET A 77 -3.76 -10.82 10.68
CA MET A 77 -4.83 -11.56 10.01
C MET A 77 -4.28 -12.80 9.29
N SER A 78 -3.12 -12.69 8.62
CA SER A 78 -2.54 -13.80 7.87
C SER A 78 -1.95 -14.91 8.76
N PHE A 79 -1.34 -14.58 9.90
CA PHE A 79 -0.59 -15.55 10.71
C PHE A 79 -1.30 -15.96 12.01
N VAL A 80 -2.13 -15.10 12.60
CA VAL A 80 -2.72 -15.32 13.94
C VAL A 80 -4.19 -15.69 13.86
N PHE A 81 -5.00 -14.92 13.11
CA PHE A 81 -6.46 -15.09 13.13
C PHE A 81 -6.96 -16.08 12.08
N LEU A 82 -6.40 -16.04 10.86
CA LEU A 82 -6.92 -16.75 9.70
C LEU A 82 -5.82 -17.54 8.96
N PRO A 83 -4.91 -18.27 9.65
CA PRO A 83 -3.82 -18.99 8.99
C PRO A 83 -4.30 -20.09 8.05
N HIS A 84 -5.52 -20.61 8.26
CA HIS A 84 -6.12 -21.68 7.44
C HIS A 84 -7.37 -21.21 6.68
N LEU A 85 -7.54 -19.91 6.47
CA LEU A 85 -8.67 -19.42 5.69
C LEU A 85 -8.38 -19.63 4.18
N PHE A 86 -8.86 -20.78 3.70
CA PHE A 86 -8.86 -21.32 2.33
C PHE A 86 -7.52 -21.76 1.74
#